data_AF-A0A2G5UCS7-F1
#
_entry.id   AF-A0A2G5UCS7-F1
#
_cell.length_a   1.000
_cell.length_b   1.000
_cell.length_c   1.000
_cell.angle_alpha   90.00
_cell.angle_beta   90.00
_cell.angle_gamma   90.00
#
_symmetry.space_group_name_H-M   'P 1'
#
loop_
_entity.id
_entity.type
_entity.pdbx_description
1 polymer ?
#
loop_
_entity_poly.entity_id
_entity_poly.type
_entity_poly.pdbx_seq_one_letter_code
_entity_poly.pdbx_strand_id
1 'polypeptide(L)'
;MARLRLFTKQPDLSCICCLEASLSCIINPLWQYIILGHDFYTYLRPFRLAHFTFWHCLFGAVFSFFGINLWNLSEGNKETSILLLFFPYYLIILLGWGISLGDYILKDKQPKVQNLNHVIFGFFGMILSVWILLGCVLVISFNYHALLFGCIYLLTLCFFIASYVMISNVSTHLYLILPPENQPFSGIKLHVVLFGLFHLAVAIASVFLTKFWSVCVLLLLSSFVFSINAWSCFFTPSYILCEHREYEEDMLKSPGIICHVAVRRNLGKMKDPMNLPIGFQFDDQLDVSGLQYKVLKSYRC
;
A
#
# COMPACT_ATOMS: atom_id res chain seq x y z
N MET A 1 -5.63 -15.81 11.07
CA MET A 1 -5.96 -17.19 11.55
C MET A 1 -5.83 -18.24 10.44
N ALA A 2 -6.06 -17.88 9.17
CA ALA A 2 -5.86 -18.77 8.02
C ALA A 2 -4.40 -19.21 7.86
N ARG A 3 -3.40 -18.30 7.98
CA ARG A 3 -1.98 -18.70 7.92
C ARG A 3 -1.45 -19.50 9.10
N LEU A 4 -2.05 -19.39 10.29
CA LEU A 4 -1.72 -20.26 11.43
C LEU A 4 -2.23 -21.69 11.20
N ARG A 5 -3.37 -21.86 10.51
CA ARG A 5 -3.80 -23.17 9.98
C ARG A 5 -2.95 -23.65 8.79
N LEU A 6 -2.29 -22.73 8.07
CA LEU A 6 -1.37 -23.04 6.96
C LEU A 6 0.01 -23.50 7.45
N PHE A 7 0.54 -22.92 8.54
CA PHE A 7 1.73 -23.46 9.21
C PHE A 7 1.54 -24.91 9.65
N THR A 8 0.33 -25.28 10.12
CA THR A 8 0.03 -26.67 10.50
C THR A 8 -0.21 -27.64 9.32
N LYS A 9 -0.18 -27.17 8.06
CA LYS A 9 -0.49 -27.99 6.87
C LYS A 9 0.65 -28.10 5.85
N GLN A 10 1.76 -27.38 6.02
CA GLN A 10 2.97 -27.67 5.24
C GLN A 10 3.59 -28.98 5.73
N PRO A 11 3.92 -29.93 4.82
CA PRO A 11 4.47 -31.23 5.20
C PRO A 11 5.86 -31.14 5.84
N ASP A 12 6.56 -30.01 5.68
CA ASP A 12 7.86 -29.75 6.30
C ASP A 12 7.76 -28.60 7.31
N LEU A 13 7.26 -28.92 8.50
CA LEU A 13 7.35 -28.05 9.68
C LEU A 13 8.80 -28.04 10.21
N SER A 14 9.73 -27.48 9.43
CA SER A 14 11.11 -27.36 9.86
C SER A 14 11.21 -26.36 11.03
N CYS A 15 12.04 -26.67 12.04
CA CYS A 15 12.30 -25.79 13.19
C CYS A 15 12.70 -24.35 12.76
N ILE A 16 13.33 -24.24 11.60
CA ILE A 16 13.76 -22.99 10.97
C ILE A 16 12.56 -22.09 10.63
N CYS A 17 11.50 -22.64 10.01
CA CYS A 17 10.30 -21.86 9.66
C CYS A 17 9.59 -21.30 10.91
N CYS A 18 9.53 -22.09 11.99
CA CYS A 18 8.96 -21.63 13.26
C CYS A 18 9.82 -20.54 13.92
N LEU A 19 11.14 -20.67 13.85
CA LEU A 19 12.08 -19.68 14.38
C LEU A 19 11.97 -18.37 13.59
N GLU A 20 11.95 -18.42 12.25
CA GLU A 20 11.80 -17.25 11.38
C GLU A 20 10.48 -16.52 11.61
N ALA A 21 9.38 -17.25 11.74
CA ALA A 21 8.07 -16.67 12.05
C ALA A 21 8.06 -16.01 13.43
N SER A 22 8.67 -16.64 14.44
CA SER A 22 8.75 -16.12 15.80
C SER A 22 9.63 -14.87 15.88
N LEU A 23 10.79 -14.89 15.23
CA LEU A 23 11.67 -13.72 15.10
C LEU A 23 10.96 -12.57 14.37
N SER A 24 10.24 -12.88 13.29
CA SER A 24 9.47 -11.88 12.55
C SER A 24 8.35 -11.27 13.40
N CYS A 25 7.64 -12.08 14.21
CA CYS A 25 6.67 -11.59 15.20
C CYS A 25 7.30 -10.64 16.23
N ILE A 26 8.51 -10.91 16.68
CA ILE A 26 9.19 -10.09 17.70
C ILE A 26 9.68 -8.77 17.09
N ILE A 27 10.33 -8.84 15.92
CA ILE A 27 10.96 -7.67 15.28
C ILE A 27 9.90 -6.75 14.66
N ASN A 28 8.87 -7.32 14.05
CA ASN A 28 7.82 -6.56 13.38
C ASN A 28 6.44 -7.23 13.54
N PRO A 29 5.83 -7.13 14.73
CA PRO A 29 4.54 -7.75 15.01
C PRO A 29 3.43 -7.23 14.11
N LEU A 30 3.48 -5.94 13.75
CA LEU A 30 2.49 -5.31 12.88
C LEU A 30 2.49 -5.97 11.50
N TRP A 31 3.66 -6.03 10.84
CA TRP A 31 3.76 -6.60 9.50
C TRP A 31 3.38 -8.07 9.49
N GLN A 32 3.78 -8.82 10.53
CA GLN A 32 3.44 -10.21 10.64
C GLN A 32 1.93 -10.43 10.82
N TYR A 33 1.26 -9.58 11.61
CA TYR A 33 -0.21 -9.61 11.73
C TYR A 33 -0.89 -9.39 10.37
N ILE A 34 -0.43 -8.40 9.60
CA ILE A 34 -0.96 -8.11 8.26
C ILE A 34 -0.76 -9.32 7.33
N ILE A 35 0.45 -9.89 7.27
CA ILE A 35 0.71 -11.10 6.46
C ILE A 35 -0.23 -12.26 6.86
N LEU A 36 -0.41 -12.49 8.16
CA LEU A 36 -1.26 -13.58 8.68
C LEU A 36 -2.76 -13.36 8.44
N GLY A 37 -3.16 -12.12 8.15
CA GLY A 37 -4.52 -11.72 7.81
C GLY A 37 -4.90 -11.98 6.34
N HIS A 38 -3.93 -12.26 5.47
CA HIS A 38 -4.17 -12.52 4.06
C HIS A 38 -4.03 -14.01 3.70
N ASP A 39 -4.97 -14.49 2.89
CA ASP A 39 -5.02 -15.90 2.47
C ASP A 39 -4.03 -16.20 1.35
N PHE A 40 -3.78 -15.24 0.45
CA PHE A 40 -2.86 -15.42 -0.67
C PHE A 40 -1.52 -14.74 -0.44
N TYR A 41 -0.42 -15.47 -0.65
CA TYR A 41 0.94 -14.93 -0.62
C TYR A 41 1.13 -13.75 -1.58
N THR A 42 0.45 -13.80 -2.72
CA THR A 42 0.52 -12.78 -3.77
C THR A 42 -0.22 -11.47 -3.46
N TYR A 43 -0.98 -11.39 -2.36
CA TYR A 43 -1.71 -10.16 -2.03
C TYR A 43 -0.80 -8.98 -1.68
N LEU A 44 0.30 -9.24 -1.00
CA LEU A 44 1.24 -8.20 -0.57
C LEU A 44 2.53 -8.20 -1.40
N ARG A 45 2.66 -9.10 -2.39
CA ARG A 45 3.91 -9.29 -3.13
C ARG A 45 4.15 -8.18 -4.17
N PRO A 46 3.20 -7.85 -5.06
CA PRO A 46 3.31 -6.64 -5.87
C PRO A 46 3.46 -5.45 -4.92
N PHE A 47 4.42 -4.57 -5.20
CA PHE A 47 4.63 -3.37 -4.39
C PHE A 47 4.82 -3.67 -2.88
N ARG A 48 5.45 -4.79 -2.51
CA ARG A 48 5.61 -5.24 -1.11
C ARG A 48 6.10 -4.15 -0.17
N LEU A 49 7.10 -3.37 -0.59
CA LEU A 49 7.60 -2.25 0.21
C LEU A 49 6.52 -1.18 0.42
N ALA A 50 5.71 -0.87 -0.58
CA ALA A 50 4.62 0.09 -0.44
C ALA A 50 3.53 -0.41 0.51
N HIS A 51 3.14 -1.69 0.45
CA HIS A 51 2.20 -2.26 1.43
C HIS A 51 2.76 -2.21 2.85
N PHE A 52 4.03 -2.61 3.01
CA PHE A 52 4.74 -2.53 4.28
C PHE A 52 4.71 -1.10 4.82
N THR A 53 5.15 -0.14 4.01
CA THR A 53 5.25 1.26 4.38
C THR A 53 3.89 1.88 4.66
N PHE A 54 2.84 1.54 3.89
CA PHE A 54 1.48 1.99 4.15
C PHE A 54 1.00 1.60 5.54
N TRP A 55 1.08 0.33 5.92
CA TRP A 55 0.57 -0.12 7.21
C TRP A 55 1.34 0.52 8.37
N HIS A 56 2.67 0.61 8.29
CA HIS A 56 3.44 1.28 9.33
C HIS A 56 3.14 2.78 9.40
N CYS A 57 3.01 3.44 8.25
CA CYS A 57 2.66 4.85 8.18
C CYS A 57 1.26 5.11 8.74
N LEU A 58 0.28 4.28 8.42
CA LEU A 58 -1.09 4.41 8.90
C LEU A 58 -1.14 4.29 10.41
N PHE A 59 -0.59 3.20 10.97
CA PHE A 59 -0.55 3.00 12.42
C PHE A 59 0.25 4.11 13.11
N GLY A 60 1.43 4.46 12.58
CA GLY A 60 2.24 5.55 13.09
C GLY A 60 1.48 6.87 13.09
N ALA A 61 0.79 7.23 12.01
CA ALA A 61 0.01 8.45 11.88
C ALA A 61 -1.19 8.48 12.84
N VAL A 62 -1.90 7.35 13.03
CA VAL A 62 -3.03 7.24 13.96
C VAL A 62 -2.57 7.38 15.41
N PHE A 63 -1.51 6.68 15.82
CA PHE A 63 -0.97 6.80 17.18
C PHE A 63 -0.32 8.17 17.43
N SER A 64 0.36 8.72 16.42
CA SER A 64 0.95 10.05 16.52
C SER A 64 -0.12 11.13 16.67
N PHE A 65 -1.27 11.00 16.01
CA PHE A 65 -2.39 11.92 16.22
C PHE A 65 -2.83 11.94 17.68
N PHE A 66 -3.01 10.76 18.28
CA PHE A 66 -3.35 10.65 19.69
C PHE A 66 -2.26 11.26 20.59
N GLY A 67 -1.00 10.92 20.36
CA GLY A 67 0.15 11.42 21.14
C GLY A 67 0.35 12.93 21.03
N ILE A 68 0.25 13.51 19.83
CA ILE A 68 0.36 14.95 19.59
C ILE A 68 -0.73 15.71 20.35
N ASN A 69 -1.98 15.23 20.28
CA ASN A 69 -3.10 15.90 20.94
C ASN A 69 -3.04 15.76 22.47
N LEU A 70 -2.56 14.62 23.00
CA LEU A 70 -2.28 14.46 24.43
C LEU A 70 -1.19 15.41 24.91
N TRP A 71 -0.08 15.52 24.16
CA TRP A 71 0.98 16.48 24.48
C TRP A 71 0.41 17.89 24.54
N ASN A 72 -0.27 18.32 23.48
CA ASN A 72 -0.81 19.67 23.40
C ASN A 72 -1.87 19.95 24.49
N LEU A 73 -2.63 18.94 24.92
CA LEU A 73 -3.54 19.06 26.07
C LEU A 73 -2.76 19.34 27.36
N SER A 74 -1.64 18.63 27.59
CA SER A 74 -0.78 18.86 28.77
C SER A 74 -0.14 20.25 28.79
N GLU A 75 0.09 20.84 27.61
CA GLU A 75 0.55 22.24 27.43
C GLU A 75 -0.58 23.28 27.59
N GLY A 76 -1.80 22.85 27.94
CA GLY A 76 -2.93 23.73 28.21
C GLY A 76 -3.79 24.08 27.01
N ASN A 77 -3.56 23.49 25.83
CA ASN A 77 -4.42 23.69 24.67
C ASN A 77 -5.73 22.90 24.82
N LYS A 78 -6.79 23.58 25.26
CA LYS A 78 -8.10 22.95 25.54
C LYS A 78 -8.82 22.47 24.27
N GLU A 79 -8.51 23.01 23.09
CA GLU A 79 -9.18 22.61 21.84
C GLU A 79 -8.90 21.14 21.47
N THR A 80 -7.76 20.59 21.89
CA THR A 80 -7.38 19.21 21.58
C THR A 80 -8.18 18.17 22.38
N SER A 81 -8.81 18.58 23.49
CA SER A 81 -9.71 17.72 24.26
C SER A 81 -10.90 17.23 23.42
N ILE A 82 -11.41 18.09 22.54
CA ILE A 82 -12.51 17.77 21.62
C ILE A 82 -12.04 16.70 20.62
N LEU A 83 -10.85 16.87 20.03
CA LEU A 83 -10.29 15.90 19.09
C LEU A 83 -10.06 14.52 19.72
N LEU A 84 -9.60 14.48 20.97
CA LEU A 84 -9.41 13.24 21.73
C LEU A 84 -10.74 12.54 22.04
N LEU A 85 -11.81 13.30 22.32
CA LEU A 85 -13.14 12.75 22.53
C LEU A 85 -13.72 12.11 21.27
N PHE A 86 -13.50 12.71 20.09
CA PHE A 86 -13.98 12.20 18.81
C PHE A 86 -13.14 11.04 18.25
N PHE A 87 -11.90 10.87 18.71
CA PHE A 87 -10.98 9.86 18.20
C PHE A 87 -11.48 8.41 18.32
N PRO A 88 -12.06 7.95 19.45
CA PRO A 88 -12.66 6.61 19.53
C PRO A 88 -13.80 6.39 18.53
N TYR A 89 -14.67 7.40 18.35
CA TYR A 89 -15.77 7.34 17.38
C TYR A 89 -15.23 7.23 15.95
N TYR A 90 -14.18 7.98 15.64
CA TYR A 90 -13.46 7.88 14.38
C TYR A 90 -12.94 6.45 14.13
N LEU A 91 -12.30 5.83 15.13
CA LEU A 91 -11.81 4.44 15.01
C LEU A 91 -12.95 3.44 14.77
N ILE A 92 -14.08 3.61 15.46
CA ILE A 92 -15.27 2.76 15.25
C ILE A 92 -15.81 2.90 13.83
N ILE A 93 -15.94 4.13 13.33
CA ILE A 93 -16.40 4.40 11.96
C ILE A 93 -15.45 3.76 10.94
N LEU A 94 -14.14 3.89 11.16
CA LEU A 94 -13.11 3.36 10.27
C LEU A 94 -13.12 1.82 10.23
N LEU A 95 -13.32 1.18 11.38
CA LEU A 95 -13.51 -0.27 11.49
C LEU A 95 -14.81 -0.73 10.79
N GLY A 96 -15.92 -0.03 11.02
CA GLY A 96 -17.21 -0.33 10.40
C GLY A 96 -17.18 -0.19 8.88
N TRP A 97 -16.51 0.85 8.37
CA TRP A 97 -16.27 1.04 6.94
C TRP A 97 -15.45 -0.10 6.33
N GLY A 98 -14.39 -0.54 7.02
CA GLY A 98 -13.56 -1.67 6.58
C GLY A 98 -14.35 -2.96 6.41
N ILE A 99 -15.24 -3.26 7.36
CA ILE A 99 -16.11 -4.47 7.31
C ILE A 99 -17.12 -4.35 6.16
N SER A 100 -17.83 -3.21 6.06
CA SER A 100 -18.86 -3.01 5.03
C SER A 100 -18.28 -3.01 3.61
N LEU A 101 -17.09 -2.45 3.42
CA LEU A 101 -16.40 -2.47 2.14
C LEU A 101 -15.96 -3.88 1.77
N GLY A 102 -15.45 -4.66 2.75
CA GLY A 102 -15.14 -6.08 2.57
C GLY A 102 -16.35 -6.88 2.10
N ASP A 103 -17.49 -6.73 2.76
CA ASP A 103 -18.73 -7.43 2.42
C ASP A 103 -19.29 -7.06 1.05
N TYR A 104 -19.21 -5.77 0.66
CA TYR A 104 -19.66 -5.32 -0.66
C TYR A 104 -18.79 -5.92 -1.76
N ILE A 105 -17.48 -5.94 -1.56
CA ILE A 105 -16.54 -6.43 -2.56
C ILE A 105 -16.62 -7.96 -2.71
N LEU A 106 -16.86 -8.69 -1.62
CA LEU A 106 -17.02 -10.16 -1.67
C LEU A 106 -18.31 -10.60 -2.38
N LYS A 107 -19.31 -9.73 -2.56
CA LYS A 107 -20.57 -10.05 -3.23
C LYS A 107 -20.51 -9.96 -4.76
N ASP A 108 -19.47 -9.37 -5.33
CA ASP A 108 -19.33 -9.28 -6.78
C ASP A 108 -18.82 -10.60 -7.36
N LYS A 109 -19.60 -11.19 -8.28
CA LYS A 109 -19.29 -12.49 -8.90
C LYS A 109 -18.48 -12.36 -10.19
N GLN A 110 -18.22 -11.13 -10.66
CA GLN A 110 -17.47 -10.92 -11.89
C GLN A 110 -15.96 -10.96 -11.61
N PRO A 111 -15.16 -11.57 -12.50
CA PRO A 111 -13.72 -11.58 -12.35
C PRO A 111 -13.15 -10.17 -12.43
N LYS A 112 -12.72 -9.66 -11.28
CA LYS A 112 -12.15 -8.32 -11.17
C LYS A 112 -10.65 -8.38 -11.46
N VAL A 113 -10.21 -7.66 -12.47
CA VAL A 113 -8.79 -7.51 -12.80
C VAL A 113 -8.25 -6.22 -12.20
N GLN A 114 -7.06 -6.29 -11.61
CA GLN A 114 -6.40 -5.11 -11.07
C GLN A 114 -6.06 -4.13 -12.21
N ASN A 115 -6.55 -2.90 -12.11
CA ASN A 115 -6.38 -1.88 -13.14
C ASN A 115 -5.16 -0.99 -12.84
N LEU A 116 -4.26 -0.82 -13.82
CA LEU A 116 -3.06 0.00 -13.65
C LEU A 116 -3.37 1.47 -13.35
N ASN A 117 -4.40 2.06 -13.95
CA ASN A 117 -4.78 3.45 -13.68
C ASN A 117 -5.30 3.60 -12.24
N HIS A 118 -6.06 2.65 -11.72
CA HIS A 118 -6.45 2.66 -10.30
C HIS A 118 -5.24 2.58 -9.38
N VAL A 119 -4.26 1.72 -9.69
CA VAL A 119 -3.01 1.65 -8.92
C VAL A 119 -2.26 2.98 -8.95
N ILE A 120 -2.16 3.63 -10.11
CA ILE A 120 -1.54 4.96 -10.26
C ILE A 120 -2.27 6.01 -9.41
N PHE A 121 -3.59 6.10 -9.54
CA PHE A 121 -4.39 7.03 -8.75
C PHE A 121 -4.29 6.76 -7.24
N GLY A 122 -4.24 5.49 -6.84
CA GLY A 122 -4.02 5.09 -5.46
C GLY A 122 -2.68 5.59 -4.91
N PHE A 123 -1.59 5.44 -5.68
CA PHE A 123 -0.31 6.00 -5.27
C PHE A 123 -0.32 7.53 -5.19
N PHE A 124 -0.91 8.23 -6.18
CA PHE A 124 -1.04 9.69 -6.13
C PHE A 124 -1.87 10.17 -4.93
N GLY A 125 -2.99 9.50 -4.65
CA GLY A 125 -3.83 9.79 -3.49
C GLY A 125 -3.06 9.59 -2.18
N MET A 126 -2.29 8.51 -2.07
CA MET A 126 -1.43 8.26 -0.90
C MET A 126 -0.34 9.32 -0.71
N ILE A 127 0.33 9.76 -1.80
CA ILE A 127 1.32 10.83 -1.75
C ILE A 127 0.65 12.12 -1.25
N LEU A 128 -0.47 12.52 -1.86
CA LEU A 128 -1.21 13.72 -1.48
C LEU A 128 -1.64 13.69 -0.01
N SER A 129 -2.19 12.56 0.45
CA SER A 129 -2.55 12.36 1.86
C SER A 129 -1.36 12.61 2.78
N VAL A 130 -0.21 12.00 2.49
CA VAL A 130 0.97 12.12 3.33
C VAL A 130 1.46 13.57 3.44
N TRP A 131 1.44 14.34 2.35
CA TRP A 131 1.81 15.75 2.37
C TRP A 131 0.81 16.61 3.14
N ILE A 132 -0.49 16.33 3.03
CA ILE A 132 -1.52 17.01 3.83
C ILE A 132 -1.33 16.69 5.33
N LEU A 133 -1.12 15.40 5.68
CA LEU A 133 -0.84 14.99 7.06
C LEU A 133 0.40 15.68 7.62
N LEU A 134 1.48 15.77 6.82
CA LEU A 134 2.71 16.47 7.20
C LEU A 134 2.42 17.96 7.50
N GLY A 135 1.67 18.63 6.62
CA GLY A 135 1.23 20.01 6.83
C GLY A 135 0.42 20.18 8.11
N CYS A 136 -0.54 19.28 8.37
CA CYS A 136 -1.31 19.29 9.61
C CYS A 136 -0.43 19.13 10.85
N VAL A 137 0.54 18.20 10.86
CA VAL A 137 1.46 18.03 12.00
C VAL A 137 2.25 19.32 12.25
N LEU A 138 2.80 19.93 11.21
CA LEU A 138 3.56 21.18 11.34
C LEU A 138 2.68 22.29 11.91
N VAL A 139 1.50 22.52 11.34
CA VAL A 139 0.58 23.59 11.76
C VAL A 139 0.09 23.39 13.20
N ILE A 140 -0.29 22.16 13.57
CA ILE A 140 -0.68 21.81 14.94
C ILE A 140 0.49 22.02 15.92
N SER A 141 1.73 21.77 15.49
CA SER A 141 2.91 21.96 16.35
C SER A 141 3.18 23.41 16.72
N PHE A 142 2.72 24.36 15.89
CA PHE A 142 2.75 25.79 16.17
C PHE A 142 1.46 26.28 16.88
N ASN A 143 0.61 25.38 17.36
CA ASN A 143 -0.68 25.68 18.01
C ASN A 143 -1.64 26.53 17.15
N TYR A 144 -1.48 26.50 15.84
CA TYR A 144 -2.31 27.31 14.93
C TYR A 144 -3.55 26.52 14.49
N HIS A 145 -4.74 26.99 14.86
CA HIS A 145 -6.04 26.36 14.53
C HIS A 145 -6.06 24.83 14.72
N ALA A 146 -5.63 24.35 15.88
CA ALA A 146 -5.39 22.94 16.14
C ALA A 146 -6.63 22.05 15.88
N LEU A 147 -7.83 22.54 16.24
CA LEU A 147 -9.08 21.83 15.98
C LEU A 147 -9.33 21.61 14.47
N LEU A 148 -9.19 22.66 13.65
CA LEU A 148 -9.43 22.59 12.21
C LEU A 148 -8.45 21.62 11.53
N PHE A 149 -7.15 21.79 11.80
CA PHE A 149 -6.13 20.92 11.20
C PHE A 149 -6.18 19.50 11.76
N GLY A 150 -6.66 19.31 12.98
CA GLY A 150 -6.96 17.99 13.53
C GLY A 150 -8.09 17.28 12.79
N CYS A 151 -9.18 17.99 12.46
CA CYS A 151 -10.26 17.45 11.63
C CYS A 151 -9.78 17.11 10.21
N ILE A 152 -8.99 17.99 9.58
CA ILE A 152 -8.39 17.73 8.27
C ILE A 152 -7.49 16.50 8.33
N TYR A 153 -6.71 16.33 9.40
CA TYR A 153 -5.86 15.15 9.60
C TYR A 153 -6.67 13.84 9.59
N LEU A 154 -7.77 13.79 10.36
CA LEU A 154 -8.65 12.60 10.41
C LEU A 154 -9.32 12.29 9.06
N LEU A 155 -9.82 13.32 8.37
CA LEU A 155 -10.38 13.16 7.03
C LEU A 155 -9.34 12.66 6.03
N THR A 156 -8.12 13.17 6.12
CA THR A 156 -7.01 12.79 5.25
C THR A 156 -6.57 11.34 5.47
N LEU A 157 -6.64 10.83 6.70
CA LEU A 157 -6.41 9.41 6.99
C LEU A 157 -7.46 8.50 6.32
N CYS A 158 -8.73 8.92 6.26
CA CYS A 158 -9.75 8.18 5.51
C CYS A 158 -9.42 8.15 4.00
N PHE A 159 -9.02 9.31 3.45
CA PHE A 159 -8.59 9.40 2.05
C PHE A 159 -7.32 8.57 1.78
N PHE A 160 -6.42 8.47 2.76
CA PHE A 160 -5.21 7.64 2.68
C PHE A 160 -5.56 6.15 2.56
N ILE A 161 -6.50 5.67 3.38
CA ILE A 161 -6.99 4.29 3.33
C ILE A 161 -7.72 4.01 2.02
N ALA A 162 -8.61 4.92 1.59
CA ALA A 162 -9.32 4.78 0.32
C ALA A 162 -8.35 4.67 -0.87
N SER A 163 -7.29 5.49 -0.86
CA SER A 163 -6.22 5.45 -1.86
C SER A 163 -5.44 4.13 -1.82
N TYR A 164 -5.19 3.57 -0.63
CA TYR A 164 -4.57 2.26 -0.49
C TYR A 164 -5.43 1.12 -1.05
N VAL A 165 -6.75 1.16 -0.85
CA VAL A 165 -7.67 0.15 -1.42
C VAL A 165 -7.52 0.08 -2.94
N MET A 166 -7.25 1.21 -3.61
CA MET A 166 -7.05 1.23 -5.07
C MET A 166 -5.76 0.52 -5.52
N ILE A 167 -4.74 0.44 -4.66
CA ILE A 167 -3.51 -0.33 -4.96
C ILE A 167 -3.62 -1.80 -4.54
N SER A 168 -4.55 -2.15 -3.66
CA SER A 168 -4.74 -3.50 -3.16
C SER A 168 -5.31 -4.44 -4.22
N ASN A 169 -4.81 -5.67 -4.26
CA ASN A 169 -5.27 -6.74 -5.16
C ASN A 169 -6.06 -7.83 -4.41
N VAL A 170 -6.35 -7.63 -3.12
CA VAL A 170 -7.02 -8.63 -2.24
C VAL A 170 -8.38 -9.06 -2.78
N SER A 171 -8.98 -8.23 -3.62
CA SER A 171 -10.31 -8.41 -4.18
C SER A 171 -10.31 -8.59 -5.69
N THR A 172 -9.17 -8.98 -6.26
CA THR A 172 -9.03 -9.23 -7.69
C THR A 172 -8.78 -10.70 -7.93
N HIS A 173 -9.18 -11.19 -9.11
CA HIS A 173 -8.84 -12.54 -9.55
C HIS A 173 -7.47 -12.57 -10.23
N LEU A 174 -7.14 -11.48 -10.93
CA LEU A 174 -5.85 -11.27 -11.57
C LEU A 174 -5.22 -10.00 -11.01
N TYR A 175 -3.98 -10.12 -10.55
CA TYR A 175 -3.20 -8.99 -10.06
C TYR A 175 -2.13 -8.61 -11.07
N LEU A 176 -1.71 -7.35 -11.02
CA LEU A 176 -0.66 -6.85 -11.91
C LEU A 176 0.71 -6.87 -11.23
N ILE A 177 1.74 -7.17 -12.00
CA ILE A 177 3.15 -7.02 -11.64
C ILE A 177 3.83 -6.15 -12.71
N LEU A 178 4.69 -5.24 -12.26
CA LEU A 178 5.61 -4.55 -13.16
C LEU A 178 6.78 -5.47 -13.55
N PRO A 179 7.20 -5.48 -14.82
CA PRO A 179 8.40 -6.19 -15.24
C PRO A 179 9.60 -5.81 -14.36
N PRO A 180 10.52 -6.74 -14.05
CA PRO A 180 11.62 -6.49 -13.14
C PRO A 180 12.37 -5.19 -13.43
N GLU A 181 12.70 -4.93 -14.70
CA GLU A 181 13.38 -3.73 -15.18
C GLU A 181 12.62 -2.42 -14.95
N ASN A 182 11.30 -2.47 -14.73
CA ASN A 182 10.45 -1.31 -14.46
C ASN A 182 10.18 -1.10 -12.95
N GLN A 183 10.46 -2.09 -12.11
CA GLN A 183 10.32 -1.96 -10.65
C GLN A 183 11.29 -0.92 -10.07
N PRO A 184 10.94 -0.16 -9.02
CA PRO A 184 11.76 0.96 -8.56
C PRO A 184 13.21 0.59 -8.19
N PHE A 185 13.40 -0.59 -7.61
CA PHE A 185 14.70 -1.03 -7.08
C PHE A 185 15.45 -2.03 -7.98
N SER A 186 15.07 -2.16 -9.25
CA SER A 186 15.90 -2.89 -10.22
C SER A 186 17.08 -2.02 -10.66
N GLY A 187 18.16 -2.11 -9.89
CA GLY A 187 19.37 -1.30 -10.07
C GLY A 187 19.20 0.15 -9.62
N ILE A 188 20.14 1.01 -10.03
CA ILE A 188 20.17 2.43 -9.66
C ILE A 188 19.43 3.23 -10.73
N LYS A 189 18.35 3.90 -10.33
CA LYS A 189 17.53 4.71 -11.22
C LYS A 189 17.55 6.18 -10.81
N LEU A 190 17.74 7.07 -11.79
CA LEU A 190 17.85 8.51 -11.54
C LEU A 190 16.65 9.07 -10.76
N HIS A 191 15.43 8.70 -11.13
CA HIS A 191 14.22 9.18 -10.44
C HIS A 191 14.19 8.74 -8.96
N VAL A 192 14.67 7.54 -8.63
CA VAL A 192 14.75 7.06 -7.24
C VAL A 192 15.74 7.92 -6.44
N VAL A 193 16.90 8.24 -7.02
CA VAL A 193 17.90 9.10 -6.38
C VAL A 193 17.34 10.52 -6.17
N LEU A 194 16.71 11.11 -7.19
CA LEU A 194 16.16 12.46 -7.11
C LEU A 194 15.02 12.56 -6.09
N PHE A 195 14.07 11.61 -6.10
CA PHE A 195 13.05 11.57 -5.06
C PHE A 195 13.65 11.36 -3.68
N GLY A 196 14.67 10.51 -3.54
CA GLY A 196 15.36 10.28 -2.27
C GLY A 196 15.99 11.55 -1.71
N LEU A 197 16.75 12.28 -2.53
CA LEU A 197 17.40 13.54 -2.13
C LEU A 197 16.36 14.61 -1.74
N PHE A 198 15.28 14.73 -2.50
CA PHE A 198 14.20 15.67 -2.18
C PHE A 198 13.55 15.37 -0.82
N HIS A 199 13.14 14.11 -0.60
CA HIS A 199 12.49 13.73 0.66
C HIS A 199 13.46 13.84 1.84
N LEU A 200 14.75 13.53 1.65
CA LEU A 200 15.78 13.68 2.66
C LEU A 200 15.96 15.15 3.06
N ALA A 201 16.02 16.07 2.11
CA ALA A 201 16.14 17.50 2.39
C ALA A 201 14.95 18.02 3.22
N VAL A 202 13.72 17.63 2.87
CA VAL A 202 12.51 18.00 3.62
C VAL A 202 12.47 17.34 4.99
N ALA A 203 13.00 16.11 5.13
CA ALA A 203 13.10 15.41 6.41
C ALA A 203 14.05 16.14 7.36
N ILE A 204 15.23 16.53 6.86
CA ILE A 204 16.20 17.34 7.62
C ILE A 204 15.56 18.65 8.07
N ALA A 205 14.87 19.37 7.18
CA ALA A 205 14.16 20.60 7.54
C ALA A 205 13.11 20.36 8.63
N SER A 206 12.34 19.27 8.54
CA SER A 206 11.30 18.92 9.53
C SER A 206 11.87 18.66 10.93
N VAL A 207 13.08 18.10 11.03
CA VAL A 207 13.79 17.89 12.32
C VAL A 207 14.04 19.21 13.05
N PHE A 208 14.34 20.27 12.31
CA PHE A 208 14.58 21.59 12.91
C PHE A 208 13.30 22.42 13.13
N LEU A 209 12.20 22.08 12.45
CA LEU A 209 10.97 22.87 12.49
C LEU A 209 9.98 22.44 13.58
N THR A 210 9.97 21.17 13.98
CA THR A 210 8.95 20.67 14.92
C THR A 210 9.49 19.63 15.89
N LYS A 211 8.98 19.66 17.12
CA LYS A 211 9.25 18.62 18.12
C LYS A 211 8.68 17.24 17.75
N PHE A 212 7.72 17.20 16.83
CA PHE A 212 7.10 15.96 16.34
C PHE A 212 7.79 15.42 15.07
N TRP A 213 9.09 15.72 14.91
CA TRP A 213 9.85 15.41 13.70
C TRP A 213 9.86 13.92 13.35
N SER A 214 9.78 13.02 14.33
CA SER A 214 9.79 11.58 14.09
C SER A 214 8.59 11.14 13.22
N VAL A 215 7.43 11.77 13.43
CA VAL A 215 6.22 11.56 12.63
C VAL A 215 6.42 12.10 11.21
N CYS A 216 7.01 13.29 11.09
CA CYS A 216 7.31 13.91 9.81
C CYS A 216 8.28 13.05 8.98
N VAL A 217 9.31 12.49 9.60
CA VAL A 217 10.28 11.60 8.93
C VAL A 217 9.60 10.30 8.47
N LEU A 218 8.74 9.69 9.29
CA LEU A 218 7.96 8.51 8.90
C LEU A 218 7.05 8.80 7.69
N LEU A 219 6.34 9.94 7.72
CA LEU A 219 5.50 10.41 6.63
C LEU A 219 6.33 10.60 5.35
N LEU A 220 7.47 11.31 5.43
CA LEU A 220 8.32 11.57 4.27
C LEU A 220 8.96 10.30 3.70
N LEU A 221 9.39 9.35 4.54
CA LEU A 221 9.84 8.04 4.10
C LEU A 221 8.73 7.31 3.32
N SER A 222 7.50 7.45 3.79
CA SER A 222 6.33 6.84 3.14
C SER A 222 6.02 7.49 1.80
N SER A 223 6.03 8.83 1.75
CA SER A 223 5.87 9.60 0.52
C SER A 223 6.93 9.23 -0.52
N PHE A 224 8.18 9.02 -0.10
CA PHE A 224 9.25 8.56 -0.97
C PHE A 224 8.93 7.21 -1.62
N VAL A 225 8.56 6.22 -0.81
CA VAL A 225 8.21 4.88 -1.30
C VAL A 225 7.01 4.96 -2.25
N PHE A 226 5.98 5.74 -1.94
CA PHE A 226 4.83 5.89 -2.83
C PHE A 226 5.20 6.62 -4.12
N SER A 227 6.05 7.65 -4.07
CA SER A 227 6.49 8.43 -5.23
C SER A 227 7.25 7.60 -6.25
N ILE A 228 8.19 6.76 -5.81
CA ILE A 228 8.96 5.91 -6.72
C ILE A 228 8.08 4.82 -7.36
N ASN A 229 7.11 4.27 -6.61
CA ASN A 229 6.18 3.29 -7.16
C ASN A 229 5.17 3.95 -8.12
N ALA A 230 4.67 5.14 -7.79
CA ALA A 230 3.83 5.94 -8.69
C ALA A 230 4.53 6.20 -10.02
N TRP A 231 5.80 6.64 -9.95
CA TRP A 231 6.64 6.88 -11.11
C TRP A 231 6.78 5.63 -11.96
N SER A 232 7.18 4.51 -11.35
CA SER A 232 7.30 3.22 -12.04
C SER A 232 6.01 2.81 -12.73
N CYS A 233 4.86 2.89 -12.06
CA CYS A 233 3.56 2.55 -12.65
C CYS A 233 3.15 3.50 -13.77
N PHE A 234 3.39 4.81 -13.62
CA PHE A 234 2.99 5.80 -14.60
C PHE A 234 3.77 5.67 -15.91
N PHE A 235 5.08 5.46 -15.80
CA PHE A 235 5.99 5.39 -16.93
C PHE A 235 6.26 3.97 -17.42
N THR A 236 5.66 2.94 -16.82
CA THR A 236 5.83 1.57 -17.31
C THR A 236 5.25 1.45 -18.73
N PRO A 237 6.00 0.86 -19.67
CA PRO A 237 5.52 0.65 -21.02
C PRO A 237 4.69 -0.65 -21.14
N SER A 238 4.81 -1.56 -20.17
CA SER A 238 4.02 -2.79 -20.08
C SER A 238 3.89 -3.27 -18.63
N TYR A 239 2.96 -4.17 -18.39
CA TYR A 239 2.80 -4.91 -17.14
C TYR A 239 2.35 -6.35 -17.41
N ILE A 240 2.39 -7.18 -16.38
CA ILE A 240 2.05 -8.61 -16.47
C ILE A 240 0.85 -8.86 -15.56
N LEU A 241 -0.18 -9.55 -16.08
CA LEU A 241 -1.31 -10.04 -15.30
C LEU A 241 -1.05 -11.47 -14.86
N CYS A 242 -1.25 -11.71 -13.56
CA CYS A 242 -0.99 -12.99 -12.94
C CYS A 242 -2.16 -13.49 -12.10
N GLU A 243 -2.32 -14.81 -12.06
CA GLU A 243 -3.16 -15.51 -11.08
C GLU A 243 -2.57 -15.45 -9.68
N HIS A 244 -3.43 -15.28 -8.69
CA HIS A 244 -3.04 -15.40 -7.30
C HIS A 244 -2.46 -16.77 -6.95
N ARG A 245 -1.38 -16.77 -6.17
CA ARG A 245 -0.81 -17.95 -5.54
C ARG A 245 -1.02 -17.90 -4.03
N GLU A 246 -1.46 -19.03 -3.49
CA GLU A 246 -1.65 -19.23 -2.04
C GLU A 246 -0.30 -19.32 -1.35
N TYR A 247 0.64 -20.09 -1.93
CA TYR A 247 1.95 -20.37 -1.35
C TYR A 247 3.09 -19.75 -2.16
N GLU A 248 4.22 -19.53 -1.49
CA GLU A 248 5.47 -19.11 -2.14
C GLU A 248 6.04 -20.22 -3.05
N GLU A 249 5.92 -21.48 -2.64
CA GLU A 249 6.33 -22.65 -3.42
C GLU A 249 5.61 -22.74 -4.77
N ASP A 250 4.35 -22.31 -4.83
CA ASP A 250 3.59 -22.29 -6.09
C ASP A 250 4.19 -21.31 -7.10
N MET A 251 4.74 -20.19 -6.61
CA MET A 251 5.41 -19.21 -7.47
C MET A 251 6.71 -19.76 -8.06
N LEU A 252 7.39 -20.68 -7.37
CA LEU A 252 8.59 -21.35 -7.88
C LEU A 252 8.26 -22.35 -8.98
N LYS A 253 7.10 -23.02 -8.88
CA LYS A 253 6.62 -23.97 -9.90
C LYS A 253 6.09 -23.25 -11.14
N SER A 254 5.30 -22.19 -10.94
CA SER A 254 4.78 -21.36 -12.02
C SER A 254 4.41 -19.98 -11.50
N PRO A 255 4.97 -18.89 -12.08
CA PRO A 255 4.71 -17.53 -11.64
C PRO A 255 3.25 -17.08 -11.85
N GLY A 256 2.43 -17.91 -12.52
CA GLY A 256 1.01 -17.63 -12.74
C GLY A 256 0.75 -16.55 -13.78
N ILE A 257 1.70 -16.32 -14.68
CA ILE A 257 1.58 -15.35 -15.77
C ILE A 257 0.44 -15.79 -16.71
N ILE A 258 -0.54 -14.91 -16.90
CA ILE A 258 -1.69 -15.14 -17.78
C ILE A 258 -1.57 -14.31 -19.06
N CYS A 259 -1.20 -13.03 -18.93
CA CYS A 259 -1.16 -12.12 -20.07
C CYS A 259 -0.12 -11.03 -19.87
N HIS A 260 0.58 -10.68 -20.95
CA HIS A 260 1.39 -9.47 -21.03
C HIS A 260 0.52 -8.33 -21.56
N VAL A 261 0.53 -7.20 -20.87
CA VAL A 261 -0.30 -6.03 -21.23
C VAL A 261 0.60 -4.86 -21.57
N ALA A 262 0.45 -4.33 -22.78
CA ALA A 262 1.15 -3.13 -23.25
C ALA A 262 0.36 -1.87 -22.89
N VAL A 263 1.06 -0.84 -22.44
CA VAL A 263 0.47 0.45 -22.07
C VAL A 263 0.59 1.39 -23.26
N ARG A 264 -0.52 1.62 -23.98
CA ARG A 264 -0.48 2.33 -25.28
C ARG A 264 0.14 3.72 -25.16
N ARG A 265 -0.16 4.46 -24.08
CA ARG A 265 0.37 5.81 -23.83
C ARG A 265 1.91 5.88 -23.73
N ASN A 266 2.58 4.77 -23.48
CA ASN A 266 4.03 4.71 -23.28
C ASN A 266 4.76 3.92 -24.38
N LEU A 267 4.05 3.44 -25.42
CA LEU A 267 4.63 2.63 -26.49
C LEU A 267 5.75 3.35 -27.26
N GLY A 268 5.54 4.64 -27.57
CA GLY A 268 6.55 5.47 -28.28
C GLY A 268 7.81 5.79 -27.47
N LYS A 269 7.83 5.41 -26.18
CA LYS A 269 8.99 5.55 -25.29
C LYS A 269 9.72 4.22 -25.08
N MET A 270 9.24 3.13 -25.67
CA MET A 270 9.95 1.85 -25.67
C MET A 270 11.25 1.98 -26.46
N LYS A 271 12.34 1.44 -25.91
CA LYS A 271 13.62 1.33 -26.63
C LYS A 271 13.48 0.49 -27.90
N ASP A 272 12.54 -0.46 -27.92
CA ASP A 272 12.24 -1.28 -29.09
C ASP A 272 10.72 -1.55 -29.16
N PRO A 273 9.96 -0.77 -29.95
CA PRO A 273 8.51 -0.92 -30.11
C PRO A 273 8.07 -2.27 -30.69
N MET A 274 9.00 -3.00 -31.33
CA MET A 274 8.74 -4.31 -31.93
C MET A 274 9.02 -5.48 -30.97
N ASN A 275 9.59 -5.21 -29.79
CA ASN A 275 9.93 -6.22 -28.79
C ASN A 275 8.81 -6.41 -27.75
N LEU A 276 7.56 -6.36 -28.21
CA LEU A 276 6.40 -6.68 -27.40
C LEU A 276 6.27 -8.20 -27.26
N PRO A 277 5.96 -8.73 -26.06
CA PRO A 277 5.81 -10.17 -25.86
C PRO A 277 4.76 -10.74 -26.83
N ILE A 278 5.03 -11.91 -27.41
CA ILE A 278 4.07 -12.59 -28.28
C ILE A 278 2.75 -12.81 -27.52
N GLY A 279 1.63 -12.40 -28.11
CA GLY A 279 0.30 -12.53 -27.50
C GLY A 279 -0.07 -11.43 -26.48
N PHE A 280 0.59 -10.27 -26.52
CA PHE A 280 0.23 -9.13 -25.69
C PHE A 280 -1.16 -8.57 -26.02
N GLN A 281 -1.81 -7.97 -25.01
CA GLN A 281 -3.01 -7.14 -25.19
C GLN A 281 -2.70 -5.69 -24.84
N PHE A 282 -3.47 -4.73 -25.35
CA PHE A 282 -3.37 -3.34 -24.90
C PHE A 282 -4.24 -3.10 -23.66
N ASP A 283 -3.78 -2.22 -22.78
CA ASP A 283 -4.46 -1.89 -21.53
C ASP A 283 -5.86 -1.29 -21.73
N ASP A 284 -6.08 -0.58 -22.84
CA ASP A 284 -7.36 0.01 -23.24
C ASP A 284 -8.31 -0.97 -23.95
N GLN A 285 -7.82 -2.15 -24.34
CA GLN A 285 -8.57 -3.17 -25.08
C GLN A 285 -8.50 -4.55 -24.40
N LEU A 286 -8.20 -4.58 -23.11
CA LEU A 286 -7.99 -5.81 -22.36
C LEU A 286 -9.28 -6.65 -22.30
N ASP A 287 -9.28 -7.79 -22.98
CA ASP A 287 -10.33 -8.81 -22.90
C ASP A 287 -9.89 -9.97 -22.02
N VAL A 288 -10.61 -10.11 -20.90
CA VAL A 288 -10.36 -11.10 -19.86
C VAL A 288 -11.27 -12.31 -19.96
N SER A 289 -12.27 -12.28 -20.85
CA SER A 289 -13.26 -13.36 -21.02
C SER A 289 -12.67 -14.60 -21.67
N GLY A 290 -11.69 -14.41 -22.57
CA GLY A 290 -10.96 -15.49 -23.24
C GLY A 290 -9.73 -16.00 -22.49
N LEU A 291 -9.33 -15.37 -21.37
CA LEU A 291 -8.16 -15.78 -20.60
C LEU A 291 -8.49 -17.03 -19.78
N GLN A 292 -7.75 -18.12 -19.98
CA GLN A 292 -7.89 -19.32 -19.16
C GLN A 292 -7.11 -19.16 -17.85
N TYR A 293 -7.83 -19.06 -16.74
CA TYR A 293 -7.23 -19.04 -15.41
C TYR A 293 -8.11 -19.75 -14.36
N LYS A 294 -7.48 -20.27 -13.31
CA LYS A 294 -8.16 -20.92 -12.19
C LYS A 294 -8.77 -19.86 -11.27
N VAL A 295 -10.09 -19.70 -11.34
CA VAL A 295 -10.82 -18.97 -10.29
C VAL A 295 -10.75 -19.78 -9.00
N LEU A 296 -9.98 -19.28 -8.03
CA LEU A 296 -9.74 -19.94 -6.75
C LEU A 296 -11.03 -20.00 -5.91
N LYS A 297 -11.18 -21.09 -5.15
CA LYS A 297 -12.40 -21.45 -4.40
C LYS A 297 -12.91 -20.36 -3.43
N SER A 298 -12.07 -19.43 -3.00
CA SER A 298 -12.45 -18.32 -2.10
C SER A 298 -13.52 -17.40 -2.68
N TYR A 299 -13.67 -17.37 -4.01
CA TYR A 299 -14.68 -16.58 -4.73
C TYR A 299 -15.90 -17.42 -5.17
N ARG A 300 -15.97 -18.71 -4.78
CA ARG A 300 -17.08 -19.63 -5.16
C ARG A 300 -18.18 -19.77 -4.09
N CYS A 301 -18.16 -18.97 -3.02
CA CYS A 301 -19.19 -18.99 -1.98
C CYS A 301 -20.12 -17.78 -2.11
#